data_AF-A0A7C7H6N1-F1
#
_entry.id   AF-A0A7C7H6N1-F1
#
_cell.length_a   1.000
_cell.length_b   1.000
_cell.length_c   1.000
_cell.angle_alpha   90.00
_cell.angle_beta   90.00
_cell.angle_gamma   90.00
#
_symmetry.space_group_name_H-M   'P 1'
#
loop_
_entity.id
_entity.type
_entity.pdbx_description
1 polymer ?
#
loop_
_entity_poly.entity_id
_entity_poly.type
_entity_poly.pdbx_seq_one_letter_code
_entity_poly.pdbx_strand_id
1 'polypeptide(L)'
;MLTTIKRDEVREEGGIHGFLQEISLLTDTNRWDTEAEKVSLMTIHSAKGLEFDKVAVVGNEEGLFPHARSFEDPKGLEEERRLFYVALTRARKEIMLTHAKVRYRTGAPGPTSPSRFFARDTGRSVARNCIPSAARRRLQLPDAEQHTFK
;
A
#
# COMPACT_ATOMS: atom_id res chain seq x y z
N MET A 1 -2.79 35.09 -40.30
CA MET A 1 -1.69 35.67 -39.50
C MET A 1 -1.53 34.76 -38.30
N LEU A 2 -0.50 33.92 -38.31
CA LEU A 2 -0.27 32.83 -37.35
C LEU A 2 0.12 33.40 -35.97
N THR A 3 -0.58 33.00 -34.91
CA THR A 3 -0.23 33.32 -33.53
C THR A 3 0.91 32.40 -33.08
N THR A 4 2.09 33.01 -32.93
CA THR A 4 3.33 32.39 -32.47
C THR A 4 3.15 31.69 -31.12
N ILE A 5 3.39 30.37 -31.11
CA ILE A 5 3.56 29.55 -29.90
C ILE A 5 4.78 30.09 -29.15
N LYS A 6 4.58 30.60 -27.93
CA LYS A 6 5.67 30.88 -26.99
C LYS A 6 6.36 29.54 -26.69
N ARG A 7 7.58 29.37 -27.20
CA ARG A 7 8.49 28.32 -26.75
C ARG A 7 8.77 28.58 -25.27
N ASP A 8 8.42 27.60 -24.43
CA ASP A 8 8.89 27.56 -23.06
C ASP A 8 10.42 27.72 -23.07
N GLU A 9 10.88 28.77 -22.39
CA GLU A 9 12.28 28.93 -22.05
C GLU A 9 12.70 27.68 -21.28
N VAL A 10 13.69 26.99 -21.81
CA VAL A 10 14.36 25.87 -21.13
C VAL A 10 14.89 26.40 -19.80
N ARG A 11 14.20 26.11 -18.70
CA ARG A 11 14.71 26.38 -17.35
C ARG A 11 15.96 25.51 -17.16
N GLU A 12 17.11 26.17 -17.03
CA GLU A 12 18.43 25.62 -16.64
C GLU A 12 18.45 25.06 -15.19
N GLU A 13 17.34 24.48 -14.72
CA GLU A 13 17.28 23.65 -13.52
C GLU A 13 16.64 22.27 -13.82
N GLY A 14 16.55 21.88 -15.10
CA GLY A 14 16.04 20.58 -15.55
C GLY A 14 17.08 19.45 -15.48
N GLY A 15 17.86 19.37 -14.41
CA GLY A 15 18.85 18.32 -14.16
C GLY A 15 18.57 17.52 -12.89
N ILE A 16 19.35 16.47 -12.63
CA ILE A 16 19.26 15.67 -11.39
C ILE A 16 19.27 16.58 -10.15
N HIS A 17 20.01 17.69 -10.17
CA HIS A 17 20.03 18.67 -9.09
C HIS A 17 18.65 19.31 -8.82
N GLY A 18 17.97 19.81 -9.85
CA GLY A 18 16.63 20.39 -9.70
C GLY A 18 15.59 19.35 -9.26
N PHE A 19 15.69 18.13 -9.79
CA PHE A 19 14.86 17.01 -9.35
C PHE A 19 15.09 16.63 -7.87
N LEU A 20 16.35 16.59 -7.41
CA LEU A 20 16.68 16.33 -6.01
C LEU A 20 16.19 17.45 -5.09
N GLN A 21 16.28 18.71 -5.54
CA GLN A 21 15.77 19.86 -4.81
C GLN A 21 14.23 19.82 -4.66
N GLU A 22 13.52 19.45 -5.72
CA GLU A 22 12.06 19.27 -5.69
C GLU A 22 11.63 18.11 -4.78
N ILE A 23 12.28 16.95 -4.87
CA ILE A 23 12.01 15.81 -3.97
C ILE A 23 12.22 16.20 -2.51
N SER A 24 13.30 16.93 -2.21
CA SER A 24 13.61 17.36 -0.86
C SER A 24 12.54 18.28 -0.25
N LEU A 25 11.79 19.03 -1.08
CA LEU A 25 10.71 19.92 -0.65
C LEU A 25 9.39 19.17 -0.43
N LEU A 26 9.13 18.12 -1.21
CA LEU A 26 7.86 17.36 -1.15
C LEU A 26 7.76 16.41 0.06
N THR A 27 8.90 15.98 0.62
CA THR A 27 8.93 14.98 1.70
C THR A 27 8.36 15.44 3.05
N ASP A 28 8.17 16.75 3.25
CA ASP A 28 7.76 17.29 4.57
C ASP A 28 6.25 17.60 4.70
N THR A 29 5.45 17.40 3.63
CA THR A 29 4.02 17.73 3.67
C THR A 29 3.17 16.50 4.02
N ASN A 30 3.31 15.99 5.24
CA ASN A 30 2.39 14.99 5.79
C ASN A 30 1.16 15.66 6.43
N ARG A 31 0.44 16.50 5.66
CA ARG A 31 -0.79 17.13 6.13
C ARG A 31 -1.94 16.12 6.00
N TRP A 32 -2.29 15.51 7.13
CA TRP A 32 -3.47 14.65 7.26
C TRP A 32 -4.74 15.50 7.21
N ASP A 33 -5.13 15.88 6.01
CA ASP A 33 -6.44 16.47 5.79
C ASP A 33 -7.52 15.38 5.94
N THR A 34 -8.33 15.48 7.00
CA THR A 34 -9.45 14.60 7.29
C THR A 34 -10.71 14.91 6.50
N GLU A 35 -10.79 16.07 5.83
CA GLU A 35 -11.96 16.48 5.04
C GLU A 35 -11.85 16.09 3.56
N ALA A 36 -10.65 15.78 3.07
CA ALA A 36 -10.46 15.30 1.72
C ALA A 36 -11.00 13.86 1.53
N GLU A 37 -11.85 13.62 0.53
CA GLU A 37 -12.28 12.28 0.10
C GLU A 37 -11.10 11.51 -0.54
N LYS A 38 -10.22 10.95 0.29
CA LYS A 38 -9.03 10.22 -0.14
C LYS A 38 -8.82 8.91 0.63
N VAL A 39 -8.10 7.98 0.01
CA VAL A 39 -7.62 6.76 0.67
C VAL A 39 -6.23 7.01 1.24
N SER A 40 -6.08 6.80 2.54
CA SER A 40 -4.80 6.92 3.23
C SER A 40 -4.03 5.60 3.16
N LEU A 41 -2.88 5.60 2.50
CA LEU A 41 -1.93 4.48 2.50
C LEU A 41 -0.77 4.79 3.45
N MET A 42 -0.49 3.88 4.37
CA MET A 42 0.58 4.04 5.35
C MET A 42 1.09 2.68 5.83
N THR A 43 2.23 2.70 6.52
CA THR A 43 2.72 1.51 7.23
C THR A 43 1.94 1.30 8.53
N ILE A 44 1.93 0.07 9.06
CA ILE A 44 1.30 -0.24 10.35
C ILE A 44 1.90 0.60 11.48
N HIS A 45 3.22 0.85 11.44
CA HIS A 45 3.92 1.68 12.42
C HIS A 45 3.40 3.13 12.41
N SER A 46 3.22 3.70 11.21
CA SER A 46 2.72 5.06 11.05
C SER A 46 1.25 5.21 11.46
N ALA A 47 0.49 4.11 11.47
CA ALA A 47 -0.92 4.12 11.88
C ALA A 47 -1.12 4.17 13.41
N LYS A 48 -0.04 4.09 14.21
CA LYS A 48 -0.11 4.14 15.67
C LYS A 48 -0.73 5.48 16.12
N GLY A 49 -1.78 5.40 16.93
CA GLY A 49 -2.51 6.58 17.42
C GLY A 49 -3.55 7.15 16.45
N LEU A 50 -3.67 6.58 15.25
CA LEU A 50 -4.73 6.90 14.29
C LEU A 50 -5.83 5.84 14.35
N GLU A 51 -7.05 6.21 13.99
CA GLU A 51 -8.18 5.29 13.90
C GLU A 51 -9.08 5.63 12.71
N PHE A 52 -9.57 4.59 12.05
CA PHE A 52 -10.39 4.71 10.85
C PHE A 52 -11.64 3.82 10.95
N ASP A 53 -12.72 4.23 10.28
CA ASP A 53 -13.94 3.44 10.25
C ASP A 53 -13.73 2.09 9.56
N LYS A 54 -12.96 2.10 8.47
CA LYS A 54 -12.62 0.93 7.66
C LYS A 54 -11.12 0.86 7.44
N VAL A 55 -10.51 -0.29 7.70
CA VAL A 55 -9.07 -0.53 7.50
C VAL A 55 -8.87 -1.76 6.64
N ALA A 56 -7.94 -1.69 5.69
CA ALA A 56 -7.48 -2.84 4.93
C ALA A 56 -6.00 -3.09 5.26
N VAL A 57 -5.70 -4.24 5.88
CA VAL A 57 -4.33 -4.70 6.07
C VAL A 57 -4.01 -5.67 4.95
N VAL A 58 -3.01 -5.32 4.15
CA VAL A 58 -2.61 -6.06 2.95
C VAL A 58 -1.26 -6.74 3.13
N GLY A 59 -1.03 -7.85 2.44
CA GLY A 59 0.26 -8.54 2.46
C GLY A 59 0.56 -9.25 3.78
N ASN A 60 -0.47 -9.82 4.42
CA ASN A 60 -0.31 -10.65 5.62
C ASN A 60 0.26 -12.02 5.22
N GLU A 61 1.56 -12.08 4.94
CA GLU A 61 2.24 -13.27 4.43
C GLU A 61 3.45 -13.61 5.31
N GLU A 62 3.77 -14.90 5.42
CA GLU A 62 5.00 -15.33 6.08
C GLU A 62 6.23 -14.72 5.40
N GLY A 63 7.11 -14.11 6.20
CA GLY A 63 8.30 -13.42 5.72
C GLY A 63 8.07 -12.00 5.18
N LEU A 64 6.82 -11.54 5.09
CA LEU A 64 6.46 -10.14 4.87
C LEU A 64 5.88 -9.53 6.15
N PHE A 65 4.86 -10.16 6.72
CA PHE A 65 4.26 -9.80 7.99
C PHE A 65 3.71 -11.05 8.69
N PRO A 66 4.44 -11.63 9.66
CA PRO A 66 5.68 -11.14 10.28
C PRO A 66 6.88 -11.06 9.32
N HIS A 67 7.72 -10.03 9.50
CA HIS A 67 8.92 -9.85 8.69
C HIS A 67 9.93 -10.98 8.91
N ALA A 68 10.59 -11.48 7.87
CA ALA A 68 11.48 -12.65 7.95
C ALA A 68 12.57 -12.54 9.03
N ARG A 69 13.10 -11.34 9.28
CA ARG A 69 14.11 -11.07 10.33
C ARG A 69 13.58 -11.32 11.75
N SER A 70 12.27 -11.22 11.98
CA SER A 70 11.68 -11.44 13.29
C SER A 70 11.64 -12.93 13.68
N PHE A 71 12.02 -13.84 12.77
CA PHE A 71 12.04 -15.28 13.04
C PHE A 71 13.29 -15.74 13.77
N GLU A 72 14.35 -14.94 13.76
CA GLU A 72 15.64 -15.28 14.37
C GLU A 72 15.57 -15.24 15.91
N ASP A 73 14.73 -14.37 16.49
CA ASP A 73 14.54 -14.22 17.93
C ASP A 73 13.05 -14.26 18.32
N PRO A 74 12.63 -15.11 19.27
CA PRO A 74 11.29 -15.09 19.84
C PRO A 74 10.78 -13.70 20.26
N LYS A 75 11.65 -12.80 20.74
CA LYS A 75 11.25 -11.43 21.11
C LYS A 75 10.81 -10.61 19.89
N GLY A 76 11.52 -10.76 18.77
CA GLY A 76 11.18 -10.07 17.53
C GLY A 76 9.81 -10.51 17.00
N LEU A 77 9.52 -11.81 17.08
CA LEU A 77 8.21 -12.34 16.68
C LEU A 77 7.06 -11.80 17.56
N GLU A 78 7.31 -11.66 18.86
CA GLU A 78 6.31 -11.11 19.78
C GLU A 78 6.06 -9.61 19.53
N GLU A 79 7.08 -8.86 19.12
CA GLU A 79 6.90 -7.46 18.71
C GLU A 79 6.07 -7.35 17.42
N GLU A 80 6.32 -8.19 16.41
CA GLU A 80 5.47 -8.26 15.21
C GLU A 80 4.02 -8.65 15.53
N ARG A 81 3.81 -9.53 16.54
CA ARG A 81 2.47 -9.84 17.04
C ARG A 81 1.78 -8.61 17.64
N ARG A 82 2.52 -7.80 18.42
CA ARG A 82 1.99 -6.54 18.96
C ARG A 82 1.64 -5.57 17.84
N LEU A 83 2.46 -5.49 16.79
CA LEU A 83 2.15 -4.67 15.61
C LEU A 83 0.87 -5.16 14.90
N PHE A 84 0.68 -6.47 14.77
CA PHE A 84 -0.55 -7.03 14.21
C PHE A 84 -1.77 -6.63 15.05
N TYR A 85 -1.67 -6.72 16.38
CA TYR A 85 -2.72 -6.25 17.28
C TYR A 85 -3.01 -4.75 17.16
N VAL A 86 -1.97 -3.92 17.01
CA VAL A 86 -2.16 -2.50 16.73
C VAL A 86 -2.96 -2.31 15.44
N ALA A 87 -2.60 -3.02 14.36
CA ALA A 87 -3.32 -2.96 13.09
C ALA A 87 -4.80 -3.35 13.24
N LEU A 88 -5.10 -4.42 13.99
CA LEU A 88 -6.47 -4.86 14.28
C LEU A 88 -7.29 -3.78 15.00
N THR A 89 -6.67 -3.10 15.96
CA THR A 89 -7.35 -2.08 16.77
C THR A 89 -7.44 -0.71 16.09
N ARG A 90 -6.86 -0.51 14.89
CA ARG A 90 -7.03 0.75 14.15
C ARG A 90 -8.41 0.86 13.50
N ALA A 91 -9.11 -0.25 13.32
CA ALA A 91 -10.42 -0.30 12.69
C ALA A 91 -11.55 -0.16 13.72
N ARG A 92 -12.40 0.85 13.56
CA ARG A 92 -13.57 1.04 14.43
C ARG A 92 -14.77 0.18 14.04
N LYS A 93 -15.03 -0.01 12.74
CA LYS A 93 -16.22 -0.73 12.24
C LYS A 93 -15.85 -2.01 11.50
N GLU A 94 -14.98 -1.90 10.50
CA GLU A 94 -14.67 -3.01 9.59
C GLU A 94 -13.17 -3.11 9.32
N ILE A 95 -12.65 -4.34 9.32
CA ILE A 95 -11.28 -4.64 8.94
C ILE A 95 -11.24 -5.74 7.89
N MET A 96 -10.46 -5.49 6.83
CA MET A 96 -10.19 -6.47 5.78
C MET A 96 -8.73 -6.91 5.87
N LEU A 97 -8.49 -8.21 5.96
CA LEU A 97 -7.15 -8.79 5.96
C LEU A 97 -6.95 -9.57 4.67
N THR A 98 -5.85 -9.31 3.95
CA THR A 98 -5.55 -10.00 2.68
C THR A 98 -4.13 -10.55 2.64
N HIS A 99 -3.94 -11.63 1.88
CA HIS A 99 -2.65 -12.20 1.51
C HIS A 99 -2.66 -12.52 0.00
N ALA A 100 -1.51 -12.44 -0.65
CA ALA A 100 -1.34 -12.90 -2.03
C ALA A 100 -1.00 -14.40 -2.03
N LYS A 101 -1.32 -15.09 -3.14
CA LYS A 101 -0.83 -16.46 -3.40
C LYS A 101 0.56 -16.47 -4.03
N VAL A 102 0.84 -15.43 -4.82
CA VAL A 102 2.11 -15.20 -5.53
C VAL A 102 2.43 -13.72 -5.43
N ARG A 103 3.67 -13.39 -5.09
CA ARG A 103 4.14 -12.00 -4.96
C ARG A 103 5.48 -11.81 -5.68
N TYR A 104 5.63 -10.69 -6.37
CA TYR A 104 6.92 -10.24 -6.87
C TYR A 104 7.73 -9.63 -5.73
N ARG A 105 8.88 -10.21 -5.41
CA ARG A 105 9.88 -9.65 -4.49
C ARG A 105 11.25 -9.75 -5.14
N THR A 106 12.04 -8.69 -5.05
CA THR A 106 13.42 -8.65 -5.58
C THR A 106 13.49 -9.09 -7.06
N GLY A 107 12.53 -8.64 -7.87
CA GLY A 107 12.49 -8.90 -9.31
C GLY A 107 11.93 -10.27 -9.75
N ALA A 108 11.62 -11.18 -8.84
CA ALA A 108 11.07 -12.50 -9.19
C ALA A 108 9.72 -12.79 -8.50
N PRO A 109 8.77 -13.47 -9.17
CA PRO A 109 7.56 -13.96 -8.53
C PRO A 109 7.88 -15.19 -7.67
N GLY A 110 7.39 -15.20 -6.44
CA GLY A 110 7.49 -16.35 -5.54
C GLY A 110 6.14 -16.72 -4.92
N PRO A 111 5.88 -18.02 -4.66
CA PRO A 111 4.71 -18.42 -3.89
C PRO A 111 4.82 -17.89 -2.45
N THR A 112 3.68 -17.54 -1.87
CA THR A 112 3.60 -16.96 -0.53
C THR A 112 2.66 -17.75 0.34
N SER A 113 3.06 -17.97 1.60
CA SER A 113 2.22 -18.60 2.61
C SER A 113 1.48 -17.53 3.41
N PRO A 114 0.22 -17.76 3.81
CA PRO A 114 -0.51 -16.84 4.67
C PRO A 114 0.20 -16.69 6.02
N SER A 115 0.17 -15.48 6.58
CA SER A 115 0.75 -15.18 7.89
C SER A 115 0.18 -16.07 9.00
N ARG A 116 1.05 -16.53 9.91
CA ARG A 116 0.65 -17.25 11.13
C ARG A 116 -0.32 -16.47 12.03
N PHE A 117 -0.39 -15.15 11.91
CA PHE A 117 -1.35 -14.33 12.65
C PHE A 117 -2.80 -14.50 12.18
N PHE A 118 -3.03 -15.03 10.96
CA PHE A 118 -4.38 -15.35 10.49
C PHE A 118 -5.05 -16.45 11.31
N ALA A 119 -4.41 -17.61 11.42
CA ALA A 119 -5.07 -18.81 11.95
C ALA A 119 -5.33 -18.73 13.45
N ARG A 120 -4.51 -18.00 14.19
CA ARG A 120 -4.53 -17.98 15.66
C ARG A 120 -5.47 -16.93 16.24
N ASP A 121 -5.49 -15.73 15.64
CA ASP A 121 -6.11 -14.56 16.28
C ASP A 121 -7.45 -14.18 15.64
N THR A 122 -7.81 -14.76 14.47
CA THR A 122 -9.07 -14.45 13.78
C THR A 122 -10.16 -15.50 14.06
N GLY A 123 -10.79 -15.42 15.22
CA GLY A 123 -12.05 -16.12 15.53
C GLY A 123 -13.28 -15.53 14.82
N ARG A 124 -13.08 -14.61 13.85
CA ARG A 124 -14.10 -13.86 13.12
C ARG A 124 -14.08 -14.33 11.68
N SER A 125 -15.26 -14.54 11.09
CA SER A 125 -15.46 -15.10 9.75
C SER A 125 -14.52 -14.51 8.70
N VAL A 126 -13.41 -15.20 8.43
CA VAL A 126 -12.50 -14.86 7.34
C VAL A 126 -13.25 -15.15 6.05
N ALA A 127 -13.70 -14.11 5.36
CA ALA A 127 -14.28 -14.25 4.05
C ALA A 127 -13.19 -14.73 3.07
N ARG A 128 -13.13 -16.05 2.90
CA ARG A 128 -12.29 -16.73 1.92
C ARG A 128 -12.79 -16.30 0.54
N ASN A 129 -12.07 -15.39 -0.11
CA ASN A 129 -12.42 -14.66 -1.34
C ASN A 129 -13.39 -13.48 -1.18
N CYS A 130 -12.91 -12.39 -0.58
CA CYS A 130 -13.47 -11.06 -0.84
C CYS A 130 -12.60 -10.32 -1.86
N ILE A 131 -12.84 -10.56 -3.15
CA ILE A 131 -12.80 -9.40 -4.06
C ILE A 131 -14.10 -8.68 -3.74
N PRO A 132 -14.09 -7.47 -3.15
CA PRO A 132 -15.33 -6.74 -2.90
C PRO A 132 -16.09 -6.66 -4.22
N SER A 133 -17.33 -7.15 -4.28
CA SER A 133 -18.15 -7.11 -5.50
C SER A 133 -18.31 -5.68 -6.05
N ALA A 134 -18.13 -4.67 -5.19
CA ALA A 134 -18.05 -3.26 -5.57
C ALA A 134 -16.81 -2.89 -6.41
N ALA A 135 -15.66 -3.54 -6.19
CA ALA A 135 -14.43 -3.30 -6.95
C ALA A 135 -14.48 -3.88 -8.37
N ARG A 136 -15.37 -4.86 -8.64
CA ARG A 136 -15.57 -5.42 -9.99
C ARG A 136 -16.17 -4.42 -10.98
N ARG A 137 -16.96 -3.44 -10.52
CA ARG A 137 -17.68 -2.52 -11.42
C ARG A 137 -16.85 -1.33 -11.91
N ARG A 138 -15.68 -1.07 -11.32
CA ARG A 138 -14.82 0.09 -11.66
C ARG A 138 -13.47 -0.29 -12.26
N LEU A 139 -13.18 -1.58 -12.40
CA LEU A 139 -11.96 -2.11 -13.02
C LEU A 139 -12.21 -2.60 -14.46
N GLN A 140 -13.16 -1.98 -15.17
CA GLN A 140 -13.09 -1.92 -16.62
C GLN A 140 -11.96 -0.94 -16.96
N LEU A 141 -10.75 -1.49 -17.03
CA LEU A 141 -9.67 -0.86 -17.77
C LEU A 141 -10.21 -0.61 -19.19
N PRO A 142 -10.13 0.61 -19.74
CA PRO A 142 -10.44 0.80 -21.16
C PRO A 142 -9.56 -0.17 -21.95
N ASP A 143 -10.17 -0.90 -22.88
CA ASP A 143 -9.50 -1.88 -23.72
C ASP A 143 -8.22 -1.25 -24.26
N ALA A 144 -7.09 -1.91 -24.01
CA ALA A 144 -5.81 -1.53 -24.57
C ALA A 144 -5.94 -1.60 -26.09
N GLU A 145 -6.18 -0.46 -26.73
CA GLU A 145 -6.12 -0.34 -28.18
C GLU A 145 -4.72 -0.78 -28.60
N GLN A 146 -4.70 -1.91 -29.29
CA GLN A 146 -3.53 -2.49 -29.91
C GLN A 146 -3.08 -1.53 -31.02
N HIS A 147 -2.27 -0.53 -30.67
CA HIS A 147 -1.49 0.20 -31.65
C HIS A 147 -0.42 -0.74 -32.21
N THR A 148 -0.83 -1.44 -33.26
CA THR A 148 0.03 -2.16 -34.19
C THR A 148 0.93 -1.12 -34.84
N PHE A 149 2.21 -1.12 -34.49
CA PHE A 149 3.23 -0.41 -35.26
C PHE A 149 3.27 -0.99 -36.67
N LYS A 150 2.95 -0.15 -37.65
CA LYS A 150 3.34 -0.35 -39.06
C LYS A 150 4.72 0.23 -39.28
#